data_AF-A0AA49G784-F1
#
_entry.id   AF-A0AA49G784-F1
#
_cell.length_a   1.000
_cell.length_b   1.000
_cell.length_c   1.000
_cell.angle_alpha   90.00
_cell.angle_beta   90.00
_cell.angle_gamma   90.00
#
_symmetry.space_group_name_H-M   'P 1'
#
loop_
_entity.id
_entity.type
_entity.pdbx_description
1 polymer ?
#
loop_
_entity_poly.entity_id
_entity_poly.type
_entity_poly.pdbx_seq_one_letter_code
_entity_poly.pdbx_strand_id
1 'polypeptide(L)'
;KIQTCFKIFYELILKTTILVLPIVIFQILGSFSNGELKIEFVSIIIGAITMSSVPCYYSGMLMESGENLRLAVYSCSWENRWDRTSRTLILLLLLRTTPPVTIRTMFCCLSLDALADVFRQAYTIFNLL
;
A
#
# COMPACT_ATOMS: atom_id res chain seq x y z
N LYS A 1 4.07 14.21 -14.55
CA LYS A 1 3.78 15.22 -13.49
C LYS A 1 2.75 14.71 -12.49
N ILE A 2 1.57 14.25 -12.90
CA ILE A 2 0.51 13.73 -12.01
C ILE A 2 0.99 12.57 -11.13
N GLN A 3 1.67 11.57 -11.70
CA GLN A 3 2.21 10.45 -10.94
C GLN A 3 3.23 10.88 -9.87
N THR A 4 4.04 11.90 -10.13
CA THR A 4 5.02 12.42 -9.14
C THR A 4 4.32 13.10 -7.97
N CYS A 5 3.27 13.87 -8.24
CA CYS A 5 2.47 14.53 -7.20
C CYS A 5 1.81 13.50 -6.28
N PHE A 6 1.18 12.46 -6.84
CA PHE A 6 0.61 11.37 -6.06
C PHE A 6 1.65 10.63 -5.21
N LYS A 7 2.86 10.38 -5.76
CA LYS A 7 3.93 9.74 -5.00
C LYS A 7 4.32 10.53 -3.75
N ILE A 8 4.50 11.85 -3.89
CA ILE A 8 4.85 12.74 -2.78
C ILE A 8 3.71 12.79 -1.76
N PHE A 9 2.48 12.93 -2.23
CA PHE A 9 1.30 12.99 -1.38
C PHE A 9 1.12 11.73 -0.52
N TYR A 10 1.25 10.54 -1.12
CA TYR A 10 1.14 9.28 -0.38
C TYR A 10 2.26 9.07 0.62
N GLU A 11 3.47 9.50 0.28
CA GLU A 11 4.58 9.43 1.23
C GLU A 11 4.35 10.34 2.44
N LEU A 12 3.86 11.56 2.21
CA LEU A 12 3.50 12.49 3.27
C LEU A 12 2.41 11.87 4.17
N ILE A 13 1.36 11.29 3.59
CA ILE A 13 0.30 10.62 4.35
C ILE A 13 0.86 9.50 5.24
N LEU A 14 1.71 8.62 4.71
CA LEU A 14 2.25 7.50 5.49
C LEU A 14 3.12 8.00 6.64
N LYS A 15 4.01 8.97 6.39
CA LYS A 15 4.87 9.56 7.42
C LYS A 15 4.06 10.31 8.48
N THR A 16 3.05 11.07 8.08
CA THR A 16 2.14 11.74 9.01
C THR A 16 1.37 10.73 9.86
N THR A 17 0.93 9.61 9.26
CA THR A 17 0.23 8.54 10.00
C THR A 17 1.11 7.90 11.08
N ILE A 18 2.41 7.68 10.80
CA ILE A 18 3.37 7.15 11.79
C ILE A 18 3.44 8.05 13.04
N LEU A 19 3.39 9.37 12.86
CA LEU A 19 3.52 10.33 13.97
C LEU A 19 2.20 10.62 14.67
N VAL A 20 1.11 10.79 13.92
CA VAL A 20 -0.19 11.19 14.47
C VAL A 20 -0.83 10.05 15.27
N LEU A 21 -0.72 8.81 14.78
CA LEU A 21 -1.36 7.64 15.40
C LEU A 21 -0.92 7.40 16.87
N PRO A 22 0.38 7.36 17.24
CA PRO A 22 0.78 7.18 18.63
C PRO A 22 0.38 8.36 19.53
N ILE A 23 0.45 9.60 19.02
CA ILE A 23 0.08 10.80 19.78
C ILE A 23 -1.41 10.78 20.13
N VAL A 24 -2.28 10.44 19.17
CA VAL A 24 -3.72 10.41 19.41
C VAL A 24 -4.10 9.24 20.32
N ILE A 25 -3.44 8.09 20.20
CA ILE A 25 -3.64 6.96 21.14
C ILE A 25 -3.27 7.36 22.57
N PHE A 26 -2.14 8.06 22.76
CA PHE A 26 -1.74 8.58 24.07
C PHE A 26 -2.77 9.56 24.64
N GLN A 27 -3.27 10.49 23.81
CA GLN A 27 -4.31 11.43 24.22
C GLN A 27 -5.62 10.72 24.61
N ILE A 28 -6.00 9.66 23.90
CA ILE A 28 -7.18 8.86 24.24
C ILE A 28 -7.01 8.17 25.60
N LEU A 29 -5.84 7.58 25.87
CA LEU A 29 -5.56 6.95 27.16
C LEU A 29 -5.62 7.96 28.32
N GLY A 30 -5.02 9.13 28.16
CA GLY A 30 -5.10 10.20 29.16
C GLY A 30 -6.54 10.70 29.35
N SER A 31 -7.30 10.85 28.27
CA SER A 31 -8.70 11.29 28.33
C SER A 31 -9.62 10.22 28.94
N PHE A 32 -9.34 8.94 28.71
CA PHE A 32 -10.04 7.82 29.33
C PHE A 32 -9.82 7.80 30.85
N SER A 33 -8.60 8.07 31.31
CA SER A 33 -8.31 8.24 32.74
C SER A 33 -9.10 9.38 33.38
N ASN A 34 -9.46 10.40 32.61
CA ASN A 34 -10.23 11.57 33.06
C ASN A 34 -11.75 11.41 32.88
N GLY A 35 -12.22 10.31 32.26
CA GLY A 35 -13.64 10.02 32.04
C GLY A 35 -14.30 10.77 30.88
N GLU A 36 -13.56 11.54 30.08
CA GLU A 36 -14.10 12.33 28.96
C GLU A 36 -13.55 11.80 27.63
N LEU A 37 -14.36 11.09 26.84
CA LEU A 37 -13.98 10.70 25.48
C LEU A 37 -14.51 11.71 24.47
N LYS A 38 -13.61 12.50 23.88
CA LYS A 38 -13.97 13.40 22.76
C LYS A 38 -14.03 12.61 21.45
N ILE A 39 -15.15 12.75 20.75
CA ILE A 39 -15.43 12.09 19.46
C ILE A 39 -14.39 12.51 18.40
N GLU A 40 -13.82 13.70 18.53
CA GLU A 40 -12.80 14.25 17.63
C GLU A 40 -11.54 13.37 17.53
N PHE A 41 -11.11 12.74 18.63
CA PHE A 41 -9.92 11.88 18.61
C PHE A 41 -10.19 10.57 17.85
N VAL A 42 -11.40 10.04 17.99
CA VAL A 42 -11.82 8.81 17.30
C VAL A 42 -11.93 9.06 15.80
N SER A 43 -12.48 10.20 15.38
CA SER A 43 -12.59 10.54 13.95
C SER A 43 -11.23 10.72 13.28
N ILE A 44 -10.24 11.28 13.99
CA ILE A 44 -8.86 11.43 13.50
C ILE A 44 -8.21 10.06 13.27
N ILE A 45 -8.35 9.11 14.21
CA ILE A 45 -7.80 7.75 14.07
C ILE A 45 -8.42 7.05 12.85
N ILE A 46 -9.75 7.07 12.75
CA ILE A 46 -10.46 6.43 11.64
C ILE A 46 -10.03 7.07 10.31
N GLY A 47 -9.91 8.40 10.27
CA GLY A 47 -9.43 9.13 9.10
C GLY A 47 -8.02 8.73 8.68
N ALA A 48 -7.08 8.67 9.63
CA ALA A 48 -5.68 8.31 9.37
C ALA A 48 -5.55 6.86 8.87
N ILE A 49 -6.28 5.92 9.47
CA ILE A 49 -6.30 4.52 9.03
C ILE A 49 -6.93 4.41 7.64
N THR A 50 -8.04 5.09 7.37
CA THR A 50 -8.72 5.01 6.07
C THR A 50 -7.84 5.61 4.96
N MET A 51 -7.24 6.78 5.19
CA MET A 51 -6.38 7.45 4.20
C MET A 51 -5.12 6.66 3.86
N SER A 52 -4.55 5.93 4.81
CA SER A 52 -3.36 5.09 4.60
C SER A 52 -3.68 3.70 4.05
N SER A 53 -4.79 3.09 4.48
CA SER A 53 -5.19 1.74 4.07
C SER A 53 -5.71 1.66 2.64
N VAL A 54 -6.51 2.63 2.20
CA VAL A 54 -7.08 2.67 0.84
C VAL A 54 -6.01 2.56 -0.26
N PRO A 55 -4.98 3.42 -0.32
CA PRO A 55 -3.96 3.33 -1.36
C PRO A 55 -3.09 2.07 -1.25
N CYS A 56 -2.79 1.61 -0.03
CA CYS A 56 -2.01 0.37 0.17
C CYS A 56 -2.78 -0.87 -0.28
N TYR A 57 -4.10 -0.91 -0.06
CA TYR A 57 -4.97 -1.99 -0.50
C TYR A 57 -5.07 -2.07 -2.02
N TYR A 58 -5.39 -0.95 -2.68
CA TYR A 58 -5.48 -0.91 -4.15
C TYR A 58 -4.14 -1.18 -4.83
N SER A 59 -3.03 -0.72 -4.24
CA SER A 59 -1.69 -1.04 -4.75
C SER A 59 -1.37 -2.53 -4.63
N GLY A 60 -1.76 -3.18 -3.52
CA GLY A 60 -1.67 -4.63 -3.36
C GLY A 60 -2.49 -5.40 -4.41
N MET A 61 -3.76 -5.02 -4.59
CA MET A 61 -4.62 -5.62 -5.61
C MET A 61 -4.07 -5.44 -7.03
N LEU A 62 -3.46 -4.29 -7.33
CA LEU A 62 -2.86 -4.04 -8.63
C LEU A 62 -1.66 -4.96 -8.88
N MET A 63 -0.84 -5.17 -7.84
CA MET A 63 0.30 -6.08 -7.90
C MET A 63 -0.14 -7.53 -8.13
N GLU A 64 -1.16 -7.98 -7.40
CA GLU A 64 -1.75 -9.32 -7.57
C GLU A 64 -2.38 -9.48 -8.97
N SER A 65 -3.11 -8.48 -9.45
CA SER A 65 -3.72 -8.52 -10.78
C SER A 65 -2.67 -8.58 -11.89
N GLY A 66 -1.54 -7.88 -11.73
CA GLY A 66 -0.40 -7.96 -12.65
C GLY A 66 0.23 -9.36 -12.68
N GLU A 67 0.36 -10.00 -11.53
CA GLU A 67 0.86 -11.37 -11.42
C GLU A 67 -0.11 -12.38 -12.05
N ASN A 68 -1.41 -12.23 -11.80
CA ASN A 68 -2.45 -13.07 -12.41
C ASN A 68 -2.45 -12.95 -13.94
N LEU A 69 -2.23 -11.73 -14.48
CA LEU A 69 -2.07 -11.54 -15.92
C LEU A 69 -0.84 -12.30 -16.45
N ARG A 70 0.29 -12.24 -15.75
CA ARG A 70 1.51 -12.98 -16.13
C ARG A 70 1.27 -14.48 -16.17
N LEU A 71 0.62 -15.03 -15.14
CA LEU A 71 0.23 -16.44 -15.07
C LEU A 71 -0.74 -16.83 -16.17
N ALA A 72 -1.75 -15.98 -16.45
CA ALA A 72 -2.71 -16.21 -17.53
C ALA A 72 -2.01 -16.27 -18.90
N VAL A 73 -1.11 -15.31 -19.18
CA VAL A 73 -0.33 -15.28 -20.44
C VAL A 73 0.57 -16.52 -20.56
N TYR A 74 1.20 -16.97 -19.47
CA TYR A 74 2.00 -18.19 -19.48
C TYR A 74 1.17 -19.45 -19.71
N SER A 75 0.00 -19.54 -19.07
CA SER A 75 -0.91 -20.70 -19.12
C SER A 75 -1.76 -20.79 -20.38
N CYS A 76 -1.79 -19.75 -21.21
CA CYS A 76 -2.37 -19.82 -22.54
C CYS A 76 -1.61 -20.91 -23.30
N SER A 77 -2.26 -21.99 -23.75
CA SER A 77 -1.65 -23.19 -24.35
C SER A 77 -0.91 -22.92 -25.68
N TRP A 78 0.08 -22.03 -25.65
CA TRP A 78 0.96 -21.60 -26.73
C TRP A 78 1.89 -22.74 -27.16
N GLU A 79 2.04 -23.73 -26.29
CA GLU A 79 2.72 -24.99 -26.50
C GLU A 79 2.08 -25.79 -27.65
N ASN A 80 0.74 -25.75 -27.74
CA ASN A 80 -0.04 -26.61 -28.62
C ASN A 80 -0.15 -26.07 -30.07
N ARG A 81 0.25 -24.81 -30.31
CA ARG A 81 0.25 -24.20 -31.66
C ARG A 81 1.64 -23.73 -32.05
N TRP A 82 2.18 -24.31 -33.12
CA TRP A 82 3.49 -23.92 -33.67
C TRP A 82 3.38 -22.67 -34.53
N ASP A 83 3.23 -21.51 -33.90
CA ASP A 83 3.26 -20.22 -34.57
C ASP A 83 4.31 -19.29 -33.94
N ARG A 84 5.26 -18.85 -34.79
CA ARG A 84 6.40 -18.03 -34.39
C ARG A 84 5.95 -16.63 -33.94
N THR A 85 4.89 -16.09 -34.55
CA THR A 85 4.40 -14.74 -34.23
C THR A 85 3.75 -14.71 -32.86
N SER A 86 2.88 -15.67 -32.59
CA SER A 86 2.23 -15.89 -31.29
C SER A 86 3.25 -16.08 -30.15
N ARG A 87 4.29 -16.89 -30.34
CA ARG A 87 5.35 -17.09 -29.33
C ARG A 87 6.15 -15.82 -29.05
N THR A 88 6.46 -15.05 -30.10
CA THR A 88 7.20 -13.79 -29.95
C THR A 88 6.39 -12.77 -29.15
N LEU A 89 5.07 -12.68 -29.41
CA LEU A 89 4.17 -11.82 -28.65
C LEU A 89 4.08 -12.23 -27.18
N ILE A 90 3.93 -13.52 -26.89
CA ILE A 90 3.86 -14.04 -25.51
C ILE A 90 5.16 -13.77 -24.76
N LEU A 91 6.32 -13.97 -25.40
CA LEU A 91 7.63 -13.62 -24.82
C LEU A 91 7.74 -12.13 -24.51
N LEU A 92 7.27 -11.25 -25.42
CA LEU A 92 7.27 -9.81 -25.18
C LEU A 92 6.33 -9.42 -24.03
N LEU A 93 5.14 -10.01 -23.96
CA LEU A 93 4.19 -9.79 -22.88
C LEU A 93 4.76 -10.25 -21.55
N LEU A 94 5.31 -11.47 -21.49
CA LEU A 94 5.97 -12.00 -20.29
C LEU A 94 7.09 -11.07 -19.84
N LEU A 95 7.99 -10.67 -20.73
CA LEU A 95 9.10 -9.75 -20.43
C LEU A 95 8.61 -8.41 -19.86
N ARG A 96 7.48 -7.90 -20.36
CA ARG A 96 6.87 -6.64 -19.89
C ARG A 96 6.12 -6.79 -18.57
N THR A 97 5.58 -7.99 -18.28
CA THR A 97 4.91 -8.31 -17.01
C THR A 97 5.85 -8.81 -15.91
N THR A 98 7.10 -9.14 -16.24
CA THR A 98 8.15 -9.51 -15.26
C THR A 98 8.43 -8.43 -14.22
N PRO A 99 8.59 -7.13 -14.57
CA PRO A 99 8.69 -6.10 -13.55
C PRO A 99 7.34 -5.97 -12.83
N PRO A 100 7.32 -6.06 -11.49
CA PRO A 100 6.07 -6.03 -10.75
C PRO A 100 5.40 -4.66 -10.93
N VAL A 101 4.09 -4.69 -11.22
CA VAL A 101 3.28 -3.48 -11.36
C VAL A 101 3.03 -2.89 -9.98
N THR A 102 4.02 -2.16 -9.48
CA THR A 102 3.98 -1.54 -8.14
C THR A 102 3.82 -0.04 -8.23
N ILE A 103 2.96 0.52 -7.38
CA ILE A 103 2.94 1.96 -7.14
C ILE A 103 4.09 2.28 -6.17
N ARG A 104 5.21 2.75 -6.72
CA ARG A 104 6.40 3.12 -5.94
C ARG A 104 6.40 4.61 -5.59
N THR A 105 6.41 4.96 -4.31
CA THR A 105 6.71 6.33 -3.83
C THR A 105 8.22 6.61 -3.92
N MET A 106 8.73 7.77 -3.46
CA MET A 106 10.17 8.03 -3.54
C MET A 106 10.99 7.03 -2.71
N PHE A 107 10.48 6.59 -1.56
CA PHE A 107 11.26 5.77 -0.61
C PHE A 107 10.63 4.42 -0.27
N CYS A 108 9.39 4.13 -0.70
CA CYS A 108 8.73 2.87 -0.38
C CYS A 108 7.87 2.36 -1.55
N CYS A 109 7.64 1.06 -1.61
CA CYS A 109 6.58 0.49 -2.45
C CYS A 109 5.28 0.50 -1.63
N LEU A 110 4.20 1.07 -2.18
CA LEU A 110 2.90 0.98 -1.52
C LEU A 110 2.44 -0.47 -1.53
N SER A 111 2.44 -1.11 -0.37
CA SER A 111 1.91 -2.45 -0.17
C SER A 111 1.25 -2.53 1.21
N LEU A 112 0.48 -3.59 1.44
CA LEU A 112 -0.04 -3.90 2.76
C LEU A 112 1.09 -4.15 3.77
N ASP A 113 2.23 -4.71 3.33
CA ASP A 113 3.41 -4.88 4.17
C ASP A 113 3.98 -3.53 4.63
N ALA A 114 4.03 -2.54 3.74
CA ALA A 114 4.47 -1.20 4.09
C ALA A 114 3.54 -0.53 5.11
N LEU A 115 2.23 -0.77 5.00
CA LEU A 115 1.25 -0.30 6.00
C LEU A 115 1.45 -0.99 7.35
N ALA A 116 1.69 -2.31 7.36
CA ALA A 116 1.97 -3.05 8.58
C ALA A 116 3.25 -2.54 9.26
N ASP A 117 4.29 -2.22 8.49
CA ASP A 117 5.52 -1.64 9.04
C ASP A 117 5.29 -0.23 9.60
N VAL A 118 4.45 0.60 8.94
CA VAL A 118 4.01 1.90 9.47
C VAL A 118 3.33 1.76 10.83
N PHE A 119 2.40 0.81 10.98
CA PHE A 119 1.74 0.58 12.27
C PHE A 119 2.69 0.01 13.32
N ARG A 120 3.64 -0.84 12.93
CA ARG A 120 4.68 -1.34 13.83
C ARG A 120 5.58 -0.22 14.33
N GLN A 121 5.99 0.70 13.46
CA GLN A 121 6.77 1.87 13.84
C GLN A 121 5.97 2.80 14.78
N ALA A 122 4.70 3.06 14.46
CA ALA A 122 3.81 3.85 15.31
C ALA A 122 3.65 3.22 16.71
N TYR A 123 3.45 1.90 16.79
CA TYR A 123 3.37 1.18 18.06
C TYR A 123 4.68 1.23 18.85
N THR A 124 5.82 1.16 18.16
CA THR A 124 7.14 1.30 18.80
C THR A 124 7.31 2.70 19.40
N ILE A 125 6.92 3.75 18.68
CA ILE A 125 6.92 5.13 19.19
C ILE A 125 5.97 5.27 20.37
N PHE A 126 4.78 4.67 20.28
CA PHE A 126 3.80 4.69 21.37
C PHE A 126 4.36 4.06 22.66
N ASN A 127 5.06 2.93 22.59
CA ASN A 127 5.67 2.31 23.77
C ASN A 127 6.85 3.11 24.36
N LEU A 128 7.42 4.06 23.60
CA LEU A 128 8.48 4.94 24.08
C LEU A 128 7.93 6.21 24.76
N LEU A 129 6.65 6.54 24.53
CA LEU A 129 5.94 7.67 25.15
C LEU A 129 5.39 7.28 26.53
#